data_AF-A0A2G2Y732-F1
#
_entry.id   AF-A0A2G2Y732-F1
#
_cell.length_a   1.000
_cell.length_b   1.000
_cell.length_c   1.000
_cell.angle_alpha   90.00
_cell.angle_beta   90.00
_cell.angle_gamma   90.00
#
_symmetry.space_group_name_H-M   'P 1'
#
loop_
_entity.id
_entity.type
_entity.pdbx_description
1 polymer ?
#
loop_
_entity_poly.entity_id
_entity_poly.type
_entity_poly.pdbx_seq_one_letter_code
_entity_poly.pdbx_strand_id
1 'polypeptide(L)'
;MADSSNSVFAYVVRAPEDPILWVTVAYNKNTSLLKVNWGVGTYQTKEGKPFVLNVVRRAEQMLVHDTSQVKEYLAITGLADFNKLSVKLIFGADSRSIQEIGDVASKVESQLKLVTRTMYSNPPIHGASIVATILKDRQMYDEWTVELKAITDRIISTRQKLFDDMQA
;
A
#
# COMPACT_ATOMS: atom_id res chain seq x y z
N MET A 1 -29.95 -26.47 -12.28
CA MET A 1 -29.67 -25.08 -11.90
C MET A 1 -30.84 -24.61 -11.06
N ALA A 2 -30.62 -24.03 -9.88
CA ALA A 2 -31.72 -23.58 -9.03
C ALA A 2 -32.46 -22.44 -9.72
N ASP A 3 -33.79 -22.51 -9.76
CA ASP A 3 -34.64 -21.45 -10.28
C ASP A 3 -34.52 -20.21 -9.37
N SER A 4 -33.84 -19.18 -9.88
CA SER A 4 -33.59 -17.93 -9.16
C SER A 4 -34.76 -16.96 -9.19
N SER A 5 -35.86 -17.30 -9.90
CA SER A 5 -37.01 -16.40 -10.07
C SER A 5 -37.73 -16.06 -8.75
N ASN A 6 -37.62 -16.93 -7.74
CA ASN A 6 -38.18 -16.71 -6.40
C ASN A 6 -37.20 -16.06 -5.39
N SER A 7 -36.04 -15.58 -5.84
CA SER A 7 -35.08 -14.90 -4.96
C SER A 7 -35.43 -13.42 -4.78
N VAL A 8 -35.30 -12.90 -3.54
CA VAL A 8 -35.38 -11.46 -3.27
C VAL A 8 -34.30 -10.65 -4.01
N PHE A 9 -33.24 -11.32 -4.49
CA PHE A 9 -32.17 -10.72 -5.28
C PHE A 9 -32.32 -10.93 -6.79
N ALA A 10 -33.48 -11.42 -7.28
CA ALA A 10 -33.69 -11.75 -8.69
C ALA A 10 -33.43 -10.58 -9.66
N TYR A 11 -33.55 -9.34 -9.19
CA TYR A 11 -33.34 -8.12 -9.98
C TYR A 11 -31.96 -7.46 -9.80
N VAL A 12 -31.08 -8.06 -9.00
CA VAL A 12 -29.73 -7.51 -8.79
C VAL A 12 -28.89 -7.78 -10.02
N VAL A 13 -28.56 -6.71 -10.76
CA VAL A 13 -27.67 -6.77 -11.91
C VAL A 13 -26.23 -6.97 -11.44
N ARG A 14 -25.52 -7.91 -12.05
CA ARG A 14 -24.10 -8.14 -11.78
C ARG A 14 -23.30 -6.88 -12.16
N ALA A 15 -22.51 -6.38 -11.22
CA ALA A 15 -21.58 -5.28 -11.47
C ALA A 15 -20.51 -5.66 -12.51
N PRO A 16 -20.02 -4.71 -13.32
CA PRO A 16 -18.92 -4.97 -14.24
C PRO A 16 -17.65 -5.40 -13.50
N GLU A 17 -16.78 -6.11 -14.22
CA GLU A 17 -15.48 -6.52 -13.68
C GLU A 17 -14.55 -5.30 -13.55
N ASP A 18 -13.72 -5.28 -12.51
CA ASP A 18 -12.73 -4.22 -12.33
C ASP A 18 -11.67 -4.28 -13.44
N PRO A 19 -11.41 -3.19 -14.18
CA PRO A 19 -10.51 -3.20 -15.33
C PRO A 19 -9.08 -3.63 -15.02
N ILE A 20 -8.60 -3.45 -13.78
CA ILE A 20 -7.23 -3.77 -13.38
C ILE A 20 -7.17 -5.18 -12.78
N LEU A 21 -8.06 -5.50 -11.85
CA LEU A 21 -8.05 -6.77 -11.13
C LEU A 21 -8.46 -7.94 -12.01
N TRP A 22 -9.35 -7.72 -12.97
CA TRP A 22 -9.77 -8.75 -13.91
C TRP A 22 -8.59 -9.34 -14.70
N VAL A 23 -7.60 -8.52 -15.07
CA VAL A 23 -6.42 -8.99 -15.82
C VAL A 23 -5.70 -10.10 -15.04
N THR A 24 -5.63 -9.97 -13.71
CA THR A 24 -5.04 -11.01 -12.86
C THR A 24 -5.89 -12.28 -12.82
N VAL A 25 -7.22 -12.14 -12.82
CA VAL A 25 -8.14 -13.29 -12.91
C VAL A 25 -7.94 -14.04 -14.24
N ALA A 26 -7.88 -13.31 -15.36
CA ALA A 26 -7.63 -13.89 -16.68
C ALA A 26 -6.23 -14.55 -16.76
N TYR A 27 -5.20 -13.88 -16.22
CA TYR A 27 -3.84 -14.42 -16.13
C TYR A 27 -3.79 -15.74 -15.35
N ASN A 28 -4.47 -15.83 -14.20
CA ASN A 28 -4.48 -17.05 -13.38
C ASN A 28 -5.19 -18.22 -14.07
N LYS A 29 -6.26 -17.95 -14.83
CA LYS A 29 -6.98 -18.97 -15.62
C LYS A 29 -6.21 -19.45 -16.85
N ASN A 30 -5.32 -18.61 -17.41
CA ASN A 30 -4.53 -18.97 -18.58
C ASN A 30 -3.49 -20.05 -18.23
N THR A 31 -3.46 -21.14 -19.00
CA THR A 31 -2.55 -22.28 -18.79
C THR A 31 -1.27 -22.22 -19.63
N SER A 32 -1.12 -21.20 -20.49
CA SER A 32 0.08 -20.99 -21.29
C SER A 32 1.31 -20.86 -20.40
N LEU A 33 2.40 -21.53 -20.80
CA LEU A 33 3.70 -21.42 -20.15
C LEU A 33 4.40 -20.08 -20.43
N LEU A 34 3.90 -19.31 -21.42
CA LEU A 34 4.47 -18.03 -21.85
C LEU A 34 3.64 -16.82 -21.37
N LYS A 35 2.69 -17.03 -20.45
CA LYS A 35 1.87 -15.93 -19.93
C LYS A 35 2.69 -14.96 -19.09
N VAL A 36 2.43 -13.66 -19.24
CA VAL A 36 3.05 -12.61 -18.40
C VAL A 36 1.95 -11.68 -17.87
N ASN A 37 2.03 -11.28 -16.60
CA ASN A 37 1.06 -10.38 -15.97
C ASN A 37 1.62 -8.95 -15.91
N TRP A 38 1.00 -8.04 -16.65
CA TRP A 38 1.36 -6.61 -16.72
C TRP A 38 0.22 -5.72 -16.20
N GLY A 39 -0.81 -6.32 -15.57
CA GLY A 39 -1.97 -5.58 -15.09
C GLY A 39 -1.68 -4.87 -13.78
N VAL A 40 -1.67 -5.62 -12.67
CA VAL A 40 -1.54 -5.03 -11.33
C VAL A 40 -0.08 -4.61 -11.08
N GLY A 41 0.11 -3.37 -10.65
CA GLY A 41 1.43 -2.76 -10.36
C GLY A 41 2.10 -3.26 -9.07
N THR A 42 2.20 -4.57 -8.86
CA THR A 42 2.96 -5.16 -7.75
C THR A 42 4.40 -5.45 -8.17
N TYR A 43 5.37 -5.03 -7.37
CA TYR A 43 6.76 -5.39 -7.60
C TYR A 43 6.98 -6.89 -7.37
N GLN A 44 7.65 -7.54 -8.32
CA GLN A 44 7.93 -8.96 -8.30
C GLN A 44 9.43 -9.23 -8.45
N THR A 45 9.89 -10.37 -7.95
CA THR A 45 11.24 -10.88 -8.19
C THR A 45 11.44 -11.26 -9.66
N LYS A 46 12.62 -11.74 -10.04
CA LYS A 46 12.87 -12.19 -11.43
C LYS A 46 12.06 -13.44 -11.77
N GLU A 47 11.66 -14.20 -10.76
CA GLU A 47 10.86 -15.42 -10.85
C GLU A 47 9.34 -15.13 -10.83
N GLY A 48 8.93 -13.86 -10.90
CA GLY A 48 7.52 -13.47 -10.88
C GLY A 48 6.84 -13.61 -9.51
N LYS A 49 7.60 -13.65 -8.41
CA LYS A 49 7.06 -13.79 -7.05
C LYS A 49 6.91 -12.44 -6.37
N PRO A 50 5.89 -12.22 -5.52
CA PRO A 50 5.79 -11.01 -4.70
C PRO A 50 7.05 -10.81 -3.86
N PHE A 51 7.55 -9.58 -3.82
CA PHE A 51 8.72 -9.23 -3.02
C PHE A 51 8.34 -8.33 -1.85
N VAL A 52 8.69 -8.78 -0.65
CA VAL A 52 8.64 -7.97 0.57
C VAL A 52 10.06 -7.51 0.90
N LEU A 53 10.20 -6.28 1.35
CA LEU A 53 11.46 -5.70 1.83
C LEU A 53 11.96 -6.43 3.09
N ASN A 54 13.28 -6.59 3.27
CA ASN A 54 13.78 -7.27 4.48
C ASN A 54 13.58 -6.40 5.71
N VAL A 55 13.72 -5.08 5.56
CA VAL A 55 13.43 -4.13 6.64
C VAL A 55 11.98 -4.23 7.11
N VAL A 56 11.04 -4.48 6.19
CA VAL A 56 9.61 -4.70 6.51
C VAL A 56 9.42 -6.00 7.27
N ARG A 57 10.07 -7.10 6.85
CA ARG A 57 10.03 -8.37 7.60
C ARG A 57 10.57 -8.23 9.02
N ARG A 58 11.67 -7.49 9.19
CA ARG A 58 12.24 -7.21 10.52
C ARG A 58 11.29 -6.38 11.38
N ALA A 59 10.72 -5.31 10.83
CA ALA A 59 9.73 -4.50 11.54
C ALA A 59 8.51 -5.35 11.97
N GLU A 60 8.00 -6.20 11.09
CA GLU A 60 6.90 -7.12 11.39
C GLU A 60 7.27 -8.09 12.52
N GLN A 61 8.46 -8.69 12.48
CA GLN A 61 8.97 -9.54 13.56
C GLN A 61 9.05 -8.77 14.89
N MET A 62 9.58 -7.55 14.90
CA MET A 62 9.65 -6.74 16.12
C MET A 62 8.26 -6.50 16.74
N LEU A 63 7.27 -6.17 15.90
CA LEU A 63 5.90 -5.92 16.36
C LEU A 63 5.22 -7.19 16.89
N VAL A 64 5.47 -8.35 16.28
CA VAL A 64 4.87 -9.62 16.72
C VAL A 64 5.43 -10.08 18.07
N HIS A 65 6.69 -9.76 18.38
CA HIS A 65 7.31 -10.11 19.66
C HIS A 65 7.00 -9.10 20.79
N ASP A 66 6.41 -7.95 20.45
CA ASP A 66 6.04 -6.92 21.43
C ASP A 66 4.69 -7.25 22.09
N THR A 67 4.78 -7.89 23.26
CA THR A 67 3.60 -8.28 24.07
C THR A 67 2.84 -7.10 24.67
N SER A 68 3.38 -5.88 24.62
CA SER A 68 2.69 -4.68 25.09
C SER A 68 1.67 -4.14 24.07
N GLN A 69 1.77 -4.57 22.80
CA GLN A 69 0.86 -4.12 21.76
C GLN A 69 -0.48 -4.82 21.81
N VAL A 70 -1.54 -4.02 21.83
CA VAL A 70 -2.93 -4.47 21.73
C VAL A 70 -3.51 -4.12 20.37
N LYS A 71 -4.43 -4.95 19.88
CA LYS A 71 -5.12 -4.75 18.58
C LYS A 71 -6.39 -3.92 18.71
N GLU A 72 -6.33 -2.90 19.56
CA GLU A 72 -7.46 -2.00 19.84
C GLU A 72 -7.69 -0.99 18.71
N TYR A 73 -8.88 -0.39 18.71
CA TYR A 73 -9.22 0.66 17.76
C TYR A 73 -8.32 1.89 17.94
N LEU A 74 -7.75 2.35 16.84
CA LEU A 74 -7.07 3.65 16.76
C LEU A 74 -8.09 4.80 16.78
N ALA A 75 -7.62 6.02 16.99
CA ALA A 75 -8.42 7.20 16.67
C ALA A 75 -8.82 7.19 15.17
N ILE A 76 -9.89 7.92 14.82
CA ILE A 76 -10.32 8.06 13.41
C ILE A 76 -9.21 8.65 12.51
N THR A 77 -8.31 9.44 13.11
CA THR A 77 -7.13 10.01 12.44
C THR A 77 -6.01 8.99 12.24
N GLY A 78 -6.12 7.78 12.79
CA GLY A 78 -5.10 6.74 12.74
C GLY A 78 -3.98 6.92 13.76
N LEU A 79 -2.84 6.30 13.48
CA LEU A 79 -1.70 6.26 14.38
C LEU A 79 -0.93 7.58 14.29
N ALA A 80 -0.86 8.32 15.39
CA ALA A 80 -0.26 9.66 15.42
C ALA A 80 1.20 9.68 14.92
N ASP A 81 1.98 8.67 15.30
CA ASP A 81 3.37 8.56 14.86
C ASP A 81 3.49 8.31 13.36
N PHE A 82 2.65 7.43 12.80
CA PHE A 82 2.60 7.21 11.36
C PHE A 82 2.32 8.52 10.63
N ASN A 83 1.28 9.25 11.04
CA ASN A 83 0.93 10.53 10.42
C ASN A 83 2.09 11.54 10.46
N LYS A 84 2.71 11.72 11.64
CA LYS A 84 3.82 12.66 11.83
C LYS A 84 5.03 12.29 10.98
N LEU A 85 5.37 11.01 10.93
CA LEU A 85 6.54 10.51 10.18
C LEU A 85 6.29 10.55 8.67
N SER A 86 5.08 10.22 8.21
CA SER A 86 4.70 10.32 6.80
C SER A 86 4.69 11.76 6.30
N VAL A 87 4.22 12.71 7.10
CA VAL A 87 4.30 14.15 6.79
C VAL A 87 5.76 14.57 6.60
N LYS A 88 6.65 14.18 7.54
CA LYS A 88 8.09 14.46 7.42
C LYS A 88 8.72 13.81 6.20
N LEU A 89 8.33 12.58 5.85
CA LEU A 89 8.82 11.86 4.68
C LEU A 89 8.41 12.54 3.37
N ILE A 90 7.15 13.01 3.27
CA ILE A 90 6.61 13.60 2.05
C ILE A 90 7.13 15.02 1.82
N PHE A 91 7.11 15.85 2.86
CA PHE A 91 7.45 17.27 2.72
C PHE A 91 8.92 17.58 3.04
N GLY A 92 9.63 16.68 3.72
CA GLY A 92 10.94 16.93 4.29
C GLY A 92 10.84 17.56 5.69
N ALA A 93 11.74 17.19 6.60
CA ALA A 93 11.68 17.59 8.01
C ALA A 93 11.71 19.13 8.23
N ASP A 94 12.36 19.84 7.32
CA ASP A 94 12.58 21.30 7.40
C ASP A 94 11.64 22.10 6.50
N SER A 95 10.57 21.48 5.99
CA SER A 95 9.68 22.17 5.07
C SER A 95 8.97 23.33 5.74
N ARG A 96 8.97 24.49 5.07
CA ARG A 96 8.23 25.68 5.48
C ARG A 96 6.75 25.36 5.68
N SER A 97 6.19 24.48 4.84
CA SER A 97 4.83 23.98 4.95
C SER A 97 4.56 23.29 6.29
N ILE A 98 5.50 22.54 6.87
CA ILE A 98 5.34 21.94 8.21
C ILE A 98 5.38 23.00 9.32
N GLN A 99 6.18 24.07 9.13
CA GLN A 99 6.38 25.12 10.12
C GLN A 99 5.26 26.17 10.13
N GLU A 100 4.62 26.42 8.97
CA GLU A 100 3.53 27.39 8.80
C GLU A 100 2.14 26.81 9.11
N ILE A 101 2.08 25.57 9.60
CA ILE A 101 0.82 24.88 9.90
C ILE A 101 0.26 25.33 11.27
N GLY A 102 -0.49 26.43 11.21
CA GLY A 102 -1.46 26.84 12.22
C GLY A 102 -2.87 26.28 11.95
N ASP A 103 -3.89 27.11 12.20
CA ASP A 103 -5.34 26.85 12.07
C ASP A 103 -5.81 26.22 10.74
N VAL A 104 -5.02 26.32 9.66
CA VAL A 104 -5.38 25.69 8.38
C VAL A 104 -5.33 24.16 8.45
N ALA A 105 -4.34 23.57 9.11
CA ALA A 105 -4.26 22.11 9.16
C ALA A 105 -5.33 21.49 10.06
N SER A 106 -5.69 22.15 11.17
CA SER A 106 -6.80 21.68 12.01
C SER A 106 -8.13 21.71 11.26
N LYS A 107 -8.36 22.73 10.42
CA LYS A 107 -9.51 22.79 9.51
C LYS A 107 -9.50 21.65 8.49
N VAL A 108 -8.38 21.41 7.80
CA VAL A 108 -8.25 20.30 6.84
C VAL A 108 -8.45 18.95 7.53
N GLU A 109 -7.83 18.74 8.69
CA GLU A 109 -7.98 17.52 9.48
C GLU A 109 -9.46 17.29 9.86
N SER A 110 -10.20 18.35 10.23
CA SER A 110 -11.62 18.24 10.56
C SER A 110 -12.46 17.73 9.38
N GLN A 111 -12.19 18.23 8.16
CA GLN A 111 -12.90 17.79 6.95
C GLN A 111 -12.51 16.36 6.57
N LEU A 112 -11.22 16.02 6.71
CA LEU A 112 -10.73 14.68 6.43
C LEU A 112 -11.38 13.64 7.36
N LYS A 113 -11.63 13.97 8.63
CA LYS A 113 -12.35 13.07 9.56
C LYS A 113 -13.78 12.79 9.10
N LEU A 114 -14.49 13.80 8.57
CA LEU A 114 -15.85 13.63 8.06
C LEU A 114 -15.87 12.70 6.85
N VAL A 115 -14.97 12.90 5.88
CA VAL A 115 -14.85 12.03 4.70
C VAL A 115 -14.42 10.63 5.09
N THR A 116 -13.43 10.50 5.97
CA THR A 116 -12.94 9.21 6.45
C THR A 116 -14.07 8.39 7.08
N ARG A 117 -14.93 9.05 7.89
CA ARG A 117 -16.02 8.39 8.61
C ARG A 117 -17.05 7.72 7.69
N THR A 118 -17.22 8.20 6.46
CA THR A 118 -18.16 7.59 5.50
C THR A 118 -17.55 6.37 4.81
N MET A 119 -16.23 6.24 4.81
CA MET A 119 -15.51 5.13 4.18
C MET A 119 -15.20 4.01 5.18
N TYR A 120 -14.70 4.36 6.37
CA TYR A 120 -14.35 3.42 7.42
C TYR A 120 -14.43 4.06 8.82
N SER A 121 -14.55 3.23 9.85
CA SER A 121 -14.62 3.72 11.24
C SER A 121 -13.25 4.14 11.77
N ASN A 122 -12.35 3.17 11.85
CA ASN A 122 -11.02 3.34 12.43
C ASN A 122 -10.05 2.54 11.56
N PRO A 123 -8.89 3.10 11.20
CA PRO A 123 -7.95 2.40 10.35
C PRO A 123 -7.23 1.27 11.13
N PRO A 124 -6.74 0.23 10.44
CA PRO A 124 -6.00 -0.85 11.07
C PRO A 124 -4.63 -0.38 11.56
N ILE A 125 -4.24 -0.81 12.77
CA ILE A 125 -2.98 -0.38 13.41
C ILE A 125 -1.72 -0.98 12.77
N HIS A 126 -1.79 -2.25 12.34
CA HIS A 126 -0.58 -3.04 12.10
C HIS A 126 0.32 -2.47 10.99
N GLY A 127 -0.25 -2.14 9.83
CA GLY A 127 0.52 -1.55 8.72
C GLY A 127 1.12 -0.18 9.07
N ALA A 128 0.36 0.65 9.79
CA ALA A 128 0.83 1.95 10.26
C ALA A 128 1.98 1.79 11.26
N SER A 129 1.91 0.80 12.15
CA SER A 129 2.98 0.47 13.10
C SER A 129 4.26 0.01 12.39
N ILE A 130 4.16 -0.83 11.34
CA ILE A 130 5.35 -1.25 10.57
C ILE A 130 6.08 -0.02 10.02
N VAL A 131 5.35 0.88 9.36
CA VAL A 131 5.93 2.09 8.80
C VAL A 131 6.50 2.99 9.89
N ALA A 132 5.77 3.18 11.00
CA ALA A 132 6.24 3.99 12.11
C ALA A 132 7.52 3.41 12.75
N THR A 133 7.62 2.10 12.90
CA THR A 133 8.83 1.42 13.39
C THR A 133 10.02 1.68 12.48
N ILE A 134 9.85 1.54 11.17
CA ILE A 134 10.93 1.77 10.19
C ILE A 134 11.35 3.24 10.16
N LEU A 135 10.40 4.18 10.14
CA LEU A 135 10.70 5.61 10.00
C LEU A 135 11.24 6.25 11.29
N LYS A 136 11.02 5.65 12.47
CA LYS A 136 11.58 6.13 13.75
C LYS A 136 13.04 5.74 13.94
N ASP A 137 13.42 4.58 13.43
CA ASP A 137 14.76 4.03 13.60
C ASP A 137 15.64 4.43 12.41
N ARG A 138 16.73 5.17 12.67
CA ARG A 138 17.61 5.68 11.62
C ARG A 138 18.25 4.55 10.81
N GLN A 139 18.65 3.46 11.47
CA GLN A 139 19.29 2.33 10.79
C GLN A 139 18.28 1.62 9.89
N MET A 140 17.06 1.37 10.39
CA MET A 140 16.00 0.77 9.57
C MET A 140 15.61 1.68 8.40
N TYR A 141 15.53 2.99 8.61
CA TYR A 141 15.26 3.96 7.56
C TYR A 141 16.33 3.96 6.46
N ASP A 142 17.61 3.92 6.84
CA ASP A 142 18.73 3.89 5.89
C ASP A 142 18.70 2.59 5.07
N GLU A 143 18.48 1.45 5.74
CA GLU A 143 18.31 0.15 5.06
C GLU A 143 17.10 0.16 4.11
N TRP A 144 15.96 0.69 4.54
CA TRP A 144 14.77 0.84 3.71
C TRP A 144 15.03 1.67 2.46
N THR A 145 15.75 2.78 2.59
CA THR A 145 16.10 3.65 1.46
C THR A 145 17.00 2.95 0.45
N VAL A 146 17.97 2.16 0.93
CA VAL A 146 18.84 1.34 0.06
C VAL A 146 18.03 0.29 -0.70
N GLU A 147 17.16 -0.47 0.00
CA GLU A 147 16.32 -1.48 -0.65
C GLU A 147 15.36 -0.85 -1.67
N LEU A 148 14.75 0.30 -1.36
CA LEU A 148 13.87 1.03 -2.25
C LEU A 148 14.59 1.53 -3.50
N LYS A 149 15.82 2.04 -3.36
CA LYS A 149 16.64 2.46 -4.50
C LYS A 149 16.94 1.28 -5.41
N ALA A 150 17.33 0.12 -4.85
CA ALA A 150 17.64 -1.07 -5.65
C ALA A 150 16.42 -1.55 -6.48
N ILE A 151 15.22 -1.49 -5.90
CA ILE A 151 13.97 -1.79 -6.62
C ILE A 151 13.75 -0.79 -7.76
N THR A 152 13.90 0.49 -7.47
CA THR A 152 13.68 1.58 -8.44
C THR A 152 14.64 1.47 -9.62
N ASP A 153 15.93 1.28 -9.34
CA ASP A 153 16.97 1.09 -10.36
C ASP A 153 16.66 -0.11 -11.26
N ARG A 154 16.21 -1.23 -10.67
CA ARG A 154 15.80 -2.41 -11.44
C ARG A 154 14.60 -2.12 -12.33
N ILE A 155 13.56 -1.45 -11.82
CA ILE A 155 12.36 -1.11 -12.61
C ILE A 155 12.75 -0.24 -13.82
N ILE A 156 13.61 0.76 -13.61
CA ILE A 156 14.11 1.63 -14.68
C ILE A 156 14.89 0.79 -15.71
N SER A 157 15.82 -0.06 -15.25
CA SER A 157 16.60 -0.93 -16.13
C SER A 157 15.72 -1.89 -16.94
N THR A 158 14.71 -2.52 -16.32
CA THR A 158 13.79 -3.42 -17.00
C THR A 158 12.96 -2.70 -18.05
N ARG A 159 12.50 -1.47 -17.77
CA ARG A 159 11.77 -0.66 -18.75
C ARG A 159 12.63 -0.28 -19.94
N GLN A 160 13.89 0.09 -19.71
CA GLN A 160 14.82 0.43 -20.80
C GLN A 160 15.07 -0.79 -21.70
N LYS A 161 15.36 -1.96 -21.11
CA LYS A 161 15.60 -3.19 -21.89
C LYS A 161 14.42 -3.57 -22.76
N LEU A 162 13.21 -3.52 -22.19
CA LEU A 162 11.99 -3.79 -22.96
C LEU A 162 11.85 -2.83 -24.15
N PHE A 163 12.10 -1.54 -23.93
CA PHE A 163 12.02 -0.55 -24.99
C PHE A 163 13.03 -0.84 -26.09
N ASP A 164 14.28 -1.15 -25.74
CA ASP A 164 15.34 -1.48 -26.69
C ASP A 164 14.98 -2.75 -27.51
N ASP A 165 14.48 -3.81 -26.84
CA ASP A 165 14.08 -5.07 -27.47
C ASP A 165 12.89 -4.92 -28.44
N MET A 166 12.01 -3.93 -28.22
CA MET A 166 10.88 -3.65 -29.13
C MET A 166 11.27 -2.81 -30.35
N GLN A 167 12.44 -2.15 -30.33
CA GLN A 167 12.93 -1.36 -31.45
C GLN A 167 13.82 -2.16 -32.42
N ALA A 168 14.34 -3.31 -31.96
CA ALA A 168 15.14 -4.23 -32.76
C ALA A 168 14.26 -5.09 -33.69
#